data_AF-A0A432RXL8-F1
#
_entry.id   AF-A0A432RXL8-F1
#
_cell.length_a   1.000
_cell.length_b   1.000
_cell.length_c   1.000
_cell.angle_alpha   90.00
_cell.angle_beta   90.00
_cell.angle_gamma   90.00
#
_symmetry.space_group_name_H-M   'P 1'
#
loop_
_entity.id
_entity.type
_entity.pdbx_description
1 polymer ?
#
loop_
_entity_poly.entity_id
_entity_poly.type
_entity_poly.pdbx_seq_one_letter_code
_entity_poly.pdbx_strand_id
1 'polypeptide(L)'
;VFFQTQIDKILKTKGKIKGKKSGIFEVDYERFLPFNNSFDFTYFDIKVWLAEVLLMKLDKMFMAHSIEARSPFLDKELVEFIFNLPENIRGRKKSLIKKVASKYLPTEIINRRKKGFAYPFLEWLKEENEFSYILTINQKTKIFNENYLKEIVKSGHKRYKQHIWTLYLFSRWVEKNYL
;
A
#
# COMPACT_ATOMS: atom_id res chain seq x y z
N VAL A 1 11.73 6.96 -9.17
CA VAL A 1 10.43 6.30 -9.49
C VAL A 1 9.59 7.20 -10.39
N PHE A 2 10.10 7.60 -11.56
CA PHE A 2 9.48 8.57 -12.46
C PHE A 2 9.45 10.04 -11.98
N PHE A 3 10.12 10.93 -12.71
CA PHE A 3 9.97 12.37 -12.58
C PHE A 3 8.60 12.84 -13.08
N GLN A 4 8.14 14.02 -12.66
CA GLN A 4 6.87 14.60 -13.15
C GLN A 4 6.80 14.62 -14.69
N THR A 5 7.90 14.97 -15.35
CA THR A 5 8.00 14.98 -16.82
C THR A 5 7.80 13.61 -17.44
N GLN A 6 8.27 12.55 -16.79
CA GLN A 6 8.08 11.17 -17.22
C GLN A 6 6.63 10.73 -17.01
N ILE A 7 6.04 11.07 -15.86
CA ILE A 7 4.64 10.80 -15.55
C ILE A 7 3.73 11.51 -16.56
N ASP A 8 4.01 12.77 -16.88
CA ASP A 8 3.22 13.54 -17.85
C ASP A 8 3.28 12.98 -19.26
N LYS A 9 4.46 12.49 -19.66
CA LYS A 9 4.68 11.78 -20.93
C LYS A 9 3.87 10.48 -20.95
N ILE A 10 4.01 9.66 -19.90
CA ILE A 10 3.39 8.35 -19.75
C ILE A 10 1.86 8.44 -19.73
N LEU A 11 1.32 9.46 -19.05
CA LEU A 11 -0.14 9.68 -18.93
C LEU A 11 -0.74 10.54 -20.04
N LYS A 12 0.08 11.01 -21.00
CA LYS A 12 -0.35 11.90 -22.09
C LYS A 12 -1.06 13.16 -21.58
N THR A 13 -0.54 13.78 -20.51
CA THR A 13 -1.19 14.91 -19.81
C THR A 13 -0.62 16.28 -20.15
N LYS A 14 0.31 16.38 -21.11
CA LYS A 14 0.85 17.67 -21.57
C LYS A 14 -0.31 18.62 -21.95
N GLY A 15 -0.45 19.71 -21.18
CA GLY A 15 -1.45 20.77 -21.42
C GLY A 15 -2.69 20.77 -20.51
N LYS A 16 -2.88 19.78 -19.63
CA LYS A 16 -4.05 19.73 -18.71
C LYS A 16 -3.79 20.21 -17.28
N ILE A 17 -2.55 20.57 -16.94
CA ILE A 17 -2.15 20.94 -15.58
C ILE A 17 -2.34 22.45 -15.39
N LYS A 18 -3.33 22.85 -14.59
CA LYS A 18 -3.54 24.24 -14.13
C LYS A 18 -2.94 24.52 -12.73
N GLY A 19 -2.24 23.57 -12.12
CA GLY A 19 -1.57 23.73 -10.82
C GLY A 19 -0.11 24.21 -10.95
N LYS A 20 0.31 25.11 -10.06
CA LYS A 20 1.71 25.57 -9.94
C LYS A 20 2.65 24.37 -9.73
N LYS A 21 3.84 24.44 -10.34
CA LYS A 21 4.92 23.45 -10.18
C LYS A 21 5.69 23.74 -8.88
N SER A 22 5.49 22.98 -7.82
CA SER A 22 6.32 23.08 -6.61
C SER A 22 6.39 21.78 -5.80
N GLY A 23 6.99 20.74 -6.36
CA GLY A 23 7.56 19.64 -5.56
C GLY A 23 7.26 18.23 -6.08
N ILE A 24 8.12 17.27 -5.70
CA ILE A 24 7.98 15.84 -6.07
C ILE A 24 6.66 15.24 -5.53
N PHE A 25 6.16 15.81 -4.44
CA PHE A 25 5.01 15.34 -3.66
C PHE A 25 3.72 16.15 -3.87
N GLU A 26 3.73 17.18 -4.73
CA GLU A 26 2.48 17.87 -5.05
C GLU A 26 1.59 16.95 -5.90
N VAL A 27 0.46 16.58 -5.31
CA VAL A 27 -0.57 15.76 -5.93
C VAL A 27 -1.70 16.69 -6.35
N ASP A 28 -1.98 16.73 -7.65
CA ASP A 28 -3.12 17.47 -8.19
C ASP A 28 -4.41 16.72 -7.83
N TYR A 29 -4.96 17.02 -6.65
CA TYR A 29 -6.11 16.30 -6.10
C TYR A 29 -7.39 16.51 -6.93
N GLU A 30 -7.54 17.70 -7.52
CA GLU A 30 -8.69 18.09 -8.35
C GLU A 30 -8.81 17.21 -9.60
N ARG A 31 -7.68 16.72 -10.12
CA ARG A 31 -7.66 15.75 -11.23
C ARG A 31 -8.35 14.42 -10.87
N PHE A 32 -8.37 13.99 -9.62
CA PHE A 32 -8.94 12.69 -9.23
C PHE A 32 -10.44 12.72 -9.01
N LEU A 33 -11.04 13.90 -8.83
CA LEU A 33 -12.42 14.00 -8.34
C LEU A 33 -13.51 13.68 -9.38
N PRO A 34 -13.17 13.45 -10.66
CA PRO A 34 -13.97 12.57 -11.49
C PRO A 34 -13.15 11.35 -11.92
N PHE A 35 -13.41 10.18 -11.32
CA PHE A 35 -12.80 8.89 -11.67
C PHE A 35 -13.21 8.42 -13.08
N ASN A 36 -12.74 9.12 -14.11
CA ASN A 36 -13.26 9.00 -15.47
C ASN A 36 -12.62 7.84 -16.26
N ASN A 37 -11.41 7.40 -15.88
CA ASN A 37 -10.70 6.34 -16.60
C ASN A 37 -9.64 5.62 -15.72
N SER A 38 -9.04 4.56 -16.25
CA SER A 38 -7.97 3.81 -15.57
C SER A 38 -6.66 4.59 -15.36
N PHE A 39 -6.40 5.64 -16.15
CA PHE A 39 -5.20 6.46 -15.99
C PHE A 39 -5.24 7.32 -14.73
N ASP A 40 -6.41 7.76 -14.27
CA ASP A 40 -6.51 8.59 -13.08
C ASP A 40 -6.14 7.81 -11.81
N PHE A 41 -6.61 6.56 -11.68
CA PHE A 41 -6.18 5.68 -10.58
C PHE A 41 -4.68 5.35 -10.68
N THR A 42 -4.17 5.14 -11.90
CA THR A 42 -2.76 4.83 -12.12
C THR A 42 -1.84 6.02 -11.80
N TYR A 43 -2.30 7.25 -12.05
CA TYR A 43 -1.58 8.47 -11.66
C TYR A 43 -1.43 8.56 -10.15
N PHE A 44 -2.54 8.34 -9.42
CA PHE A 44 -2.54 8.33 -7.96
C PHE A 44 -1.58 7.25 -7.43
N ASP A 45 -1.68 6.05 -7.98
CA ASP A 45 -0.87 4.92 -7.58
C ASP A 45 0.62 5.23 -7.76
N ILE A 46 1.04 5.75 -8.92
CA ILE A 46 2.45 6.10 -9.15
C ILE A 46 2.92 7.24 -8.23
N LYS A 47 2.09 8.26 -8.01
CA LYS A 47 2.47 9.47 -7.27
C LYS A 47 2.48 9.31 -5.77
N VAL A 48 1.53 8.54 -5.23
CA VAL A 48 1.30 8.46 -3.79
C VAL A 48 1.63 7.05 -3.31
N TRP A 49 0.92 6.06 -3.84
CA TRP A 49 0.94 4.73 -3.25
C TRP A 49 2.25 3.97 -3.51
N LEU A 50 2.73 3.99 -4.74
CA LEU A 50 3.90 3.23 -5.20
C LEU A 50 5.18 3.72 -4.52
N ALA A 51 5.41 5.04 -4.53
CA ALA A 51 6.61 5.63 -3.94
C ALA A 51 6.60 5.51 -2.41
N GLU A 52 5.55 6.01 -1.74
CA GLU A 52 5.51 6.12 -0.28
C GLU A 52 5.19 4.80 0.41
N VAL A 53 4.31 3.97 -0.15
CA VAL A 53 3.83 2.78 0.56
C VAL A 53 4.60 1.54 0.18
N LEU A 54 4.90 1.35 -1.11
CA LEU A 54 5.53 0.12 -1.60
C LEU A 54 7.06 0.23 -1.64
N LEU A 55 7.59 1.22 -2.36
CA LEU A 55 9.03 1.31 -2.61
C LEU A 55 9.81 1.82 -1.40
N MET A 56 9.27 2.78 -0.63
CA MET A 56 9.90 3.18 0.63
C MET A 56 10.08 1.99 1.58
N LYS A 57 9.08 1.11 1.70
CA LYS A 57 9.17 -0.07 2.57
C LYS A 57 10.18 -1.08 2.02
N LEU A 58 10.15 -1.33 0.72
CA LEU A 58 11.12 -2.22 0.07
C LEU A 58 12.55 -1.74 0.33
N ASP A 59 12.83 -0.46 0.06
CA ASP A 59 14.16 0.13 0.19
C ASP A 59 14.64 0.10 1.64
N LYS A 60 13.85 0.64 2.59
CA LYS A 60 14.22 0.68 4.01
C LYS A 60 14.47 -0.71 4.61
N MET A 61 13.63 -1.70 4.27
CA MET A 61 13.77 -3.05 4.84
C MET A 61 14.98 -3.79 4.27
N PHE A 62 15.24 -3.68 2.97
CA PHE A 62 16.35 -4.40 2.35
C PHE A 62 17.69 -3.73 2.61
N MET A 63 17.76 -2.39 2.57
CA MET A 63 18.99 -1.65 2.85
C MET A 63 19.41 -1.74 4.32
N ALA A 64 18.48 -1.93 5.26
CA ALA A 64 18.80 -2.26 6.64
C ALA A 64 19.65 -3.54 6.78
N HIS A 65 19.61 -4.41 5.78
CA HIS A 65 20.41 -5.63 5.68
C HIS A 65 21.45 -5.59 4.55
N SER A 66 21.79 -4.39 4.03
CA SER A 66 22.73 -4.21 2.91
C SER A 66 22.36 -4.98 1.64
N ILE A 67 21.06 -5.24 1.41
CA ILE A 67 20.56 -5.91 0.20
C ILE A 67 19.95 -4.85 -0.73
N GLU A 68 20.32 -4.88 -2.01
CA GLU A 68 19.71 -4.01 -3.02
C GLU A 68 18.52 -4.71 -3.70
N ALA A 69 17.30 -4.31 -3.35
CA ALA A 69 16.09 -4.82 -3.98
C ALA A 69 15.80 -4.13 -5.32
N ARG A 70 15.39 -4.92 -6.33
CA ARG A 70 14.96 -4.41 -7.64
C ARG A 70 13.49 -4.69 -7.88
N SER A 71 12.81 -3.82 -8.63
CA SER A 71 11.40 -3.98 -9.02
C SER A 71 11.26 -4.02 -10.56
N PRO A 72 11.43 -5.20 -11.19
CA PRO A 72 11.47 -5.32 -12.66
C PRO A 72 10.20 -4.83 -13.37
N PHE A 73 9.04 -4.90 -12.71
CA PHE A 73 7.78 -4.40 -13.28
C PHE A 73 7.70 -2.87 -13.38
N LEU A 74 8.63 -2.16 -12.73
CA LEU A 74 8.77 -0.71 -12.83
C LEU A 74 9.89 -0.29 -13.77
N ASP A 75 10.38 -1.22 -14.60
CA ASP A 75 11.28 -0.87 -15.69
C ASP A 75 10.65 0.22 -16.56
N LYS A 76 11.47 1.20 -16.96
CA LYS A 76 10.99 2.39 -17.65
C LYS A 76 10.45 2.05 -19.04
N GLU A 77 11.12 1.17 -19.77
CA GLU A 77 10.71 0.79 -21.13
C GLU A 77 9.43 -0.03 -21.08
N LEU A 78 9.32 -0.95 -20.12
CA LEU A 78 8.10 -1.72 -19.89
C LEU A 78 6.91 -0.81 -19.55
N VAL A 79 7.10 0.14 -18.63
CA VAL A 79 6.04 1.08 -18.25
C VAL A 79 5.66 1.97 -19.43
N GLU A 80 6.62 2.55 -20.16
CA GLU A 80 6.32 3.36 -21.34
C GLU A 80 5.56 2.55 -22.41
N PHE A 81 5.95 1.29 -22.64
CA PHE A 81 5.26 0.40 -23.57
C PHE A 81 3.81 0.14 -23.15
N ILE A 82 3.57 -0.25 -21.90
CA ILE A 82 2.24 -0.62 -21.41
C ILE A 82 1.28 0.58 -21.44
N PHE A 83 1.76 1.79 -21.17
CA PHE A 83 0.90 2.99 -21.17
C PHE A 83 0.58 3.50 -22.59
N ASN A 84 1.34 3.06 -23.59
CA ASN A 84 1.00 3.29 -24.99
C ASN A 84 -0.06 2.32 -25.53
N LEU A 85 -0.36 1.23 -24.81
CA LEU A 85 -1.40 0.29 -25.21
C LEU A 85 -2.81 0.89 -25.03
N PRO A 86 -3.76 0.54 -25.92
CA PRO A 86 -5.18 0.82 -25.76
C PRO A 86 -5.73 0.37 -24.38
N GLU A 87 -6.64 1.16 -23.81
CA GLU A 87 -7.20 0.90 -22.48
C GLU A 87 -7.94 -0.44 -22.38
N ASN A 88 -8.62 -0.87 -23.45
CA ASN A 88 -9.26 -2.18 -23.52
C ASN A 88 -8.28 -3.37 -23.41
N ILE A 89 -7.00 -3.16 -23.74
CA ILE A 89 -5.93 -4.15 -23.60
C ILE A 89 -5.29 -4.04 -22.20
N ARG A 90 -4.96 -2.82 -21.75
CA ARG A 90 -4.28 -2.57 -20.48
C ARG A 90 -5.19 -2.76 -19.25
N GLY A 91 -6.43 -2.32 -19.33
CA GLY A 91 -7.41 -2.24 -18.23
C GLY A 91 -8.09 -3.56 -17.88
N ARG A 92 -7.89 -4.62 -18.67
CA ARG A 92 -8.43 -5.95 -18.36
C ARG A 92 -7.54 -6.68 -17.36
N LYS A 93 -7.94 -6.65 -16.07
CA LYS A 93 -7.47 -7.49 -14.94
C LYS A 93 -6.31 -8.43 -15.30
N LYS A 94 -5.04 -8.11 -14.98
CA LYS A 94 -3.84 -8.97 -15.12
C LYS A 94 -3.76 -9.86 -16.40
N SER A 95 -4.50 -9.58 -17.46
CA SER A 95 -4.77 -10.55 -18.51
C SER A 95 -3.55 -10.72 -19.42
N LEU A 96 -2.93 -9.59 -19.78
CA LEU A 96 -1.69 -9.56 -20.54
C LEU A 96 -0.55 -10.30 -19.82
N ILE A 97 -0.32 -9.98 -18.55
CA ILE A 97 0.74 -10.64 -17.77
C ILE A 97 0.46 -12.12 -17.56
N LYS A 98 -0.81 -12.54 -17.38
CA LYS A 98 -1.18 -13.96 -17.32
C LYS A 98 -0.92 -14.69 -18.63
N LYS A 99 -1.22 -14.07 -19.78
CA LYS A 99 -0.96 -14.64 -21.11
C LYS A 99 0.54 -14.79 -21.39
N VAL A 100 1.37 -13.85 -20.95
CA VAL A 100 2.83 -13.98 -21.06
C VAL A 100 3.34 -15.04 -20.10
N ALA A 101 2.92 -15.00 -18.83
CA ALA A 101 3.36 -15.92 -17.79
C ALA A 101 2.92 -17.36 -18.04
N SER A 102 1.81 -17.63 -18.75
CA SER A 102 1.36 -19.00 -19.06
C SER A 102 2.32 -19.78 -19.95
N LYS A 103 3.30 -19.10 -20.58
CA LYS A 103 4.40 -19.75 -21.30
C LYS A 103 5.47 -20.34 -20.36
N TYR A 104 5.50 -19.88 -19.11
CA TYR A 104 6.59 -20.16 -18.16
C TYR A 104 6.12 -20.78 -16.85
N LEU A 105 4.85 -20.61 -16.48
CA LEU A 105 4.31 -21.05 -15.18
C LEU A 105 3.13 -22.01 -15.35
N PRO A 106 2.95 -22.96 -14.41
CA PRO A 106 1.80 -23.87 -14.42
C PRO A 106 0.45 -23.13 -14.35
N THR A 107 -0.57 -23.73 -14.97
CA THR A 107 -1.94 -23.21 -15.02
C THR A 107 -2.50 -22.90 -13.62
N GLU A 108 -2.14 -23.69 -12.61
CA GLU A 108 -2.54 -23.45 -11.22
C GLU A 108 -2.05 -22.09 -10.70
N ILE A 109 -0.78 -21.73 -10.96
CA ILE A 109 -0.20 -20.45 -10.55
C ILE A 109 -0.83 -19.29 -11.32
N ILE A 110 -1.07 -19.46 -12.62
CA ILE A 110 -1.71 -18.45 -13.48
C ILE A 110 -3.14 -18.16 -13.03
N ASN A 111 -3.90 -19.19 -12.63
CA ASN A 111 -5.30 -19.08 -12.25
C ASN A 111 -5.50 -18.81 -10.75
N ARG A 112 -4.43 -18.82 -9.95
CA ARG A 112 -4.47 -18.53 -8.52
C ARG A 112 -5.14 -17.19 -8.22
N ARG A 113 -6.01 -17.19 -7.19
CA ARG A 113 -6.64 -15.96 -6.68
C ARG A 113 -5.57 -15.01 -6.12
N LYS A 114 -5.76 -13.69 -6.33
CA LYS A 114 -4.88 -12.67 -5.76
C LYS A 114 -4.93 -12.78 -4.24
N LYS A 115 -3.78 -13.06 -3.63
CA LYS A 115 -3.58 -12.97 -2.19
C LYS A 115 -2.75 -11.73 -1.91
N GLY A 116 -3.19 -10.89 -0.97
CA GLY A 116 -2.41 -9.75 -0.50
C GLY A 116 -1.20 -10.20 0.32
N PHE A 117 -0.22 -9.31 0.45
CA PHE A 117 0.88 -9.48 1.41
C PHE A 117 0.43 -8.83 2.73
N ALA A 118 -0.32 -9.58 3.53
CA ALA A 118 -0.65 -9.17 4.89
C ALA A 118 0.42 -9.72 5.84
N TYR A 119 0.95 -8.85 6.70
CA TYR A 119 1.79 -9.27 7.81
C TYR A 119 0.92 -10.00 8.84
N PRO A 120 1.38 -11.13 9.40
CA PRO A 120 0.60 -11.93 10.36
C PRO A 120 0.68 -11.30 11.78
N PHE A 121 0.35 -10.02 11.88
CA PHE A 121 0.51 -9.27 13.12
C PHE A 121 -0.42 -9.78 14.23
N LEU A 122 -1.57 -10.36 13.89
CA LEU A 122 -2.48 -10.91 14.90
C LEU A 122 -1.92 -12.18 15.51
N GLU A 123 -1.27 -12.99 14.69
CA GLU A 123 -0.57 -14.19 15.09
C GLU A 123 0.59 -13.80 16.03
N TRP A 124 1.41 -12.81 15.66
CA TRP A 124 2.49 -12.29 16.51
C TRP A 124 1.97 -11.77 17.86
N LEU A 125 0.97 -10.88 17.86
CA LEU A 125 0.40 -10.35 19.11
C LEU A 125 -0.21 -11.45 20.00
N LYS A 126 -0.70 -12.53 19.38
CA LYS A 126 -1.24 -13.67 20.11
C LYS A 126 -0.13 -14.51 20.74
N GLU A 127 0.89 -14.83 19.97
CA GLU A 127 2.05 -15.63 20.39
C GLU A 127 2.83 -14.93 21.51
N GLU A 128 2.98 -13.61 21.43
CA GLU A 128 3.67 -12.80 22.44
C GLU A 128 2.76 -12.35 23.60
N ASN A 129 1.47 -12.73 23.58
CA ASN A 129 0.45 -12.35 24.58
C ASN A 129 0.27 -10.81 24.77
N GLU A 130 0.58 -10.04 23.72
CA GLU A 130 0.58 -8.58 23.67
C GLU A 130 -0.83 -7.96 23.59
N PHE A 131 -1.88 -8.78 23.43
CA PHE A 131 -3.26 -8.30 23.53
C PHE A 131 -3.59 -7.72 24.91
N SER A 132 -3.01 -8.30 25.96
CA SER A 132 -3.20 -7.86 27.34
C SER A 132 -2.57 -6.47 27.58
N TYR A 133 -1.46 -6.19 26.89
CA TYR A 133 -0.73 -4.94 26.98
C TYR A 133 -1.60 -3.72 26.61
N ILE A 134 -2.49 -3.86 25.62
CA ILE A 134 -3.46 -2.82 25.25
C ILE A 134 -4.31 -2.42 26.47
N LEU A 135 -4.81 -3.40 27.22
CA LEU A 135 -5.64 -3.16 28.41
C LEU A 135 -4.81 -2.57 29.56
N THR A 136 -3.58 -3.06 29.77
CA THR A 136 -2.68 -2.54 30.81
C THR A 136 -2.39 -1.06 30.62
N ILE A 137 -2.07 -0.62 29.39
CA ILE A 137 -1.84 0.80 29.12
C ILE A 137 -3.12 1.61 29.27
N ASN A 138 -4.27 1.06 28.88
CA ASN A 138 -5.55 1.75 29.08
C ASN A 138 -5.91 1.91 30.57
N GLN A 139 -5.54 0.98 31.44
CA GLN A 139 -5.80 1.11 32.88
C GLN A 139 -5.03 2.26 33.52
N LYS A 140 -3.79 2.51 33.05
CA LYS A 140 -2.97 3.64 33.51
C LYS A 140 -3.50 4.97 32.98
N THR A 141 -3.90 5.01 31.71
CA THR A 141 -4.19 6.26 30.97
C THR A 141 -5.67 6.65 31.00
N LYS A 142 -6.57 5.66 31.12
CA LYS A 142 -8.04 5.80 31.08
C LYS A 142 -8.58 6.52 29.85
N ILE A 143 -7.85 6.46 28.72
CA ILE A 143 -8.20 7.14 27.47
C ILE A 143 -9.42 6.50 26.80
N PHE A 144 -9.51 5.16 26.81
CA PHE A 144 -10.60 4.42 26.19
C PHE A 144 -11.54 3.80 27.23
N ASN A 145 -12.79 3.59 26.82
CA ASN A 145 -13.75 2.84 27.62
C ASN A 145 -13.29 1.39 27.81
N GLU A 146 -13.02 1.01 29.06
CA GLU A 146 -12.44 -0.29 29.43
C GLU A 146 -13.31 -1.48 28.96
N ASN A 147 -14.64 -1.38 29.10
CA ASN A 147 -15.54 -2.47 28.74
C ASN A 147 -15.57 -2.69 27.22
N TYR A 148 -15.63 -1.61 26.45
CA TYR A 148 -15.60 -1.68 24.99
C TYR A 148 -14.25 -2.19 24.46
N LEU A 149 -13.15 -1.77 25.11
CA LEU A 149 -11.81 -2.22 24.75
C LEU A 149 -11.62 -3.71 24.99
N LYS A 150 -12.14 -4.25 26.11
CA LYS A 150 -12.14 -5.69 26.40
C LYS A 150 -12.90 -6.49 25.33
N GLU A 151 -14.05 -5.99 24.88
CA GLU A 151 -14.82 -6.61 23.79
C GLU A 151 -14.05 -6.59 22.46
N ILE A 152 -13.36 -5.49 22.13
CA ILE A 152 -12.50 -5.40 20.94
C ILE A 152 -11.35 -6.42 21.04
N VAL A 153 -10.64 -6.47 22.16
CA VAL A 153 -9.51 -7.39 22.36
C VAL A 153 -9.96 -8.85 22.24
N LYS A 154 -11.10 -9.20 22.87
CA LYS A 154 -11.68 -10.55 22.81
C LYS A 154 -12.12 -10.95 21.41
N SER A 155 -12.77 -10.04 20.66
CA SER A 155 -13.34 -10.32 19.33
C SER A 155 -12.41 -9.95 18.15
N GLY A 156 -11.25 -9.37 18.45
CA GLY A 156 -10.36 -8.68 17.51
C GLY A 156 -9.83 -9.56 16.38
N HIS A 157 -9.65 -10.85 16.65
CA HIS A 157 -9.21 -11.84 15.67
C HIS A 157 -10.24 -12.12 14.56
N LYS A 158 -11.51 -11.71 14.72
CA LYS A 158 -12.57 -11.89 13.72
C LYS A 158 -13.03 -10.57 13.09
N ARG A 159 -13.36 -9.57 13.90
CA ARG A 159 -14.03 -8.33 13.44
C ARG A 159 -13.12 -7.09 13.43
N TYR A 160 -12.24 -6.97 14.42
CA TYR A 160 -11.51 -5.72 14.67
C TYR A 160 -10.01 -5.80 14.39
N LYS A 161 -9.60 -6.62 13.42
CA LYS A 161 -8.18 -6.91 13.10
C LYS A 161 -7.32 -5.64 13.02
N GLN A 162 -7.74 -4.66 12.23
CA GLN A 162 -6.99 -3.40 12.05
C GLN A 162 -7.02 -2.49 13.29
N HIS A 163 -8.10 -2.55 14.07
CA HIS A 163 -8.22 -1.74 15.30
C HIS A 163 -7.25 -2.26 16.35
N ILE A 164 -7.12 -3.59 16.50
CA ILE A 164 -6.15 -4.21 17.41
C ILE A 164 -4.75 -3.71 17.13
N TRP A 165 -4.32 -3.75 15.86
CA TRP A 165 -2.99 -3.29 15.50
C TRP A 165 -2.79 -1.81 15.83
N THR A 166 -3.78 -0.98 15.52
CA THR A 166 -3.74 0.46 15.80
C THR A 166 -3.71 0.75 17.29
N LEU A 167 -4.54 0.06 18.08
CA LEU A 167 -4.60 0.17 19.54
C LEU A 167 -3.28 -0.29 20.17
N TYR A 168 -2.71 -1.39 19.69
CA TYR A 168 -1.41 -1.87 20.13
C TYR A 168 -0.31 -0.83 19.88
N LEU A 169 -0.18 -0.34 18.65
CA LEU A 169 0.81 0.69 18.31
C LEU A 169 0.60 1.97 19.13
N PHE A 170 -0.65 2.39 19.32
CA PHE A 170 -0.99 3.52 20.16
C PHE A 170 -0.55 3.29 21.61
N SER A 171 -0.88 2.14 22.20
CA SER A 171 -0.45 1.78 23.56
C SER A 171 1.07 1.82 23.71
N ARG A 172 1.83 1.28 22.75
CA ARG A 172 3.31 1.32 22.74
C ARG A 172 3.84 2.74 22.64
N TRP A 173 3.22 3.58 21.80
CA TRP A 173 3.60 4.98 21.66
C TRP A 173 3.28 5.79 22.93
N VAL A 174 2.11 5.59 23.54
CA VAL A 174 1.75 6.27 24.78
C VAL A 174 2.72 5.90 25.90
N GLU A 175 3.01 4.61 26.07
CA GLU A 175 3.99 4.19 27.08
C GLU A 175 5.35 4.83 26.85
N LYS A 176 5.86 4.80 25.61
CA LYS A 176 7.19 5.36 25.32
C LYS A 176 7.31 6.87 25.56
N ASN A 177 6.24 7.64 25.37
CA ASN A 177 6.33 9.11 25.33
C ASN A 177 5.66 9.81 26.52
N TYR A 178 4.81 9.12 27.28
CA TYR A 178 3.98 9.75 28.32
C TYR A 178 3.88 8.96 29.64
N LEU A 179 4.43 7.75 29.72
CA LEU A 179 4.49 6.95 30.96
C LEU A 179 5.93 6.60 31.30
#